data_AF-A0AAD4PP02-F1
#
_entry.id   AF-A0AAD4PP02-F1
#
_cell.length_a   1.000
_cell.length_b   1.000
_cell.length_c   1.000
_cell.angle_alpha   90.00
_cell.angle_beta   90.00
_cell.angle_gamma   90.00
#
_symmetry.space_group_name_H-M   'P 1'
#
loop_
_entity.id
_entity.type
_entity.pdbx_description
1 polymer ?
#
loop_
_entity_poly.entity_id
_entity_poly.type
_entity_poly.pdbx_seq_one_letter_code
_entity_poly.pdbx_strand_id
1 'polypeptide(L)'
;MNSLNGTNIALLVLCLCACYAVAFEGNKEIPATKFGQSVAPTMTFLYCYSCGYRKAFEDYVNILGEKYPQIQVHGANYDPPGMNYYLSKLIFALKIIIIVSVVSSVSPFTCLGINTPGWWAHLQSNKIYACMMIFFLGNMIEGQLISSGAFEITLNDVPVWSKIQTGRFPAPEVLFQIIDNQLQFSEKVQENPDFVK
;
A
#
# COMPACT_ATOMS: atom_id res chain seq x y z
N MET A 1 -20.10 41.11 -17.28
CA MET A 1 -20.24 39.63 -17.33
C MET A 1 -18.98 38.92 -17.83
N ASN A 2 -17.76 39.37 -17.51
CA ASN A 2 -16.51 38.77 -18.04
C ASN A 2 -15.48 38.29 -16.98
N SER A 3 -15.82 38.29 -15.68
CA SER A 3 -14.88 37.83 -14.63
C SER A 3 -15.03 36.34 -14.27
N LEU A 4 -16.10 35.67 -14.74
CA LEU A 4 -16.36 34.27 -14.38
C LEU A 4 -15.58 33.22 -15.20
N ASN A 5 -14.81 33.60 -16.22
CA ASN A 5 -14.16 32.62 -17.10
C ASN A 5 -12.71 32.29 -16.72
N GLY A 6 -11.89 33.26 -16.31
CA GLY A 6 -10.45 33.02 -16.09
C GLY A 6 -10.14 32.11 -14.90
N THR A 7 -10.73 32.41 -13.74
CA THR A 7 -10.47 31.66 -12.50
C THR A 7 -11.09 30.27 -12.51
N ASN A 8 -12.26 30.11 -13.12
CA ASN A 8 -12.92 28.81 -13.25
C ASN A 8 -12.20 27.90 -14.25
N ILE A 9 -11.65 28.44 -15.34
CA ILE A 9 -10.82 27.67 -16.28
C ILE A 9 -9.50 27.26 -15.62
N ALA A 10 -8.86 28.15 -14.86
CA ALA A 10 -7.63 27.80 -14.13
C ALA A 10 -7.89 26.68 -13.10
N LEU A 11 -9.02 26.71 -12.40
CA LEU A 11 -9.42 25.67 -11.45
C LEU A 11 -9.74 24.33 -12.15
N LEU A 12 -10.40 24.38 -13.30
CA LEU A 12 -10.69 23.22 -14.14
C LEU A 12 -9.40 22.57 -14.65
N VAL A 13 -8.45 23.38 -15.12
CA VAL A 13 -7.13 22.92 -15.57
C VAL A 13 -6.32 22.35 -14.40
N LEU A 14 -6.39 22.96 -13.21
CA LEU A 14 -5.70 22.46 -12.02
C LEU A 14 -6.31 21.15 -11.50
N CYS A 15 -7.63 21.02 -11.53
CA CYS A 15 -8.34 19.76 -11.24
C CYS A 15 -8.03 18.68 -12.29
N LEU A 16 -8.03 19.02 -13.58
CA LEU A 16 -7.67 18.11 -14.66
C LEU A 16 -6.22 17.65 -14.56
N CYS A 17 -5.28 18.56 -14.26
CA CYS A 17 -3.87 18.22 -14.03
C CYS A 17 -3.67 17.35 -12.78
N ALA A 18 -4.41 17.62 -11.69
CA ALA A 18 -4.35 16.77 -10.50
C ALA A 18 -4.91 15.37 -10.78
N CYS A 19 -6.03 15.27 -11.52
CA CYS A 19 -6.58 14.00 -11.98
C CYS A 19 -5.62 13.25 -12.92
N TYR A 20 -4.95 13.96 -13.84
CA TYR A 20 -3.97 13.37 -14.77
C TYR A 20 -2.73 12.85 -14.03
N ALA A 21 -2.23 13.61 -13.05
CA ALA A 21 -1.11 13.19 -12.20
C ALA A 21 -1.45 11.97 -11.33
N VAL A 22 -2.69 11.89 -10.81
CA VAL A 22 -3.16 10.73 -10.04
C VAL A 22 -3.36 9.49 -10.93
N ALA A 23 -3.73 9.67 -12.20
CA ALA A 23 -3.89 8.57 -13.15
C ALA A 23 -2.54 7.97 -13.61
N PHE A 24 -1.44 8.73 -13.59
CA PHE A 24 -0.16 8.30 -14.15
C PHE A 24 0.74 7.51 -13.17
N GLU A 25 0.37 7.39 -11.89
CA GLU A 25 1.11 6.57 -10.91
C GLU A 25 0.77 5.06 -10.96
N GLY A 26 0.13 4.60 -12.04
CA GLY A 26 -0.47 3.26 -12.15
C GLY A 26 0.38 2.17 -12.80
N ASN A 27 1.63 2.41 -13.19
CA ASN A 27 2.43 1.37 -13.84
C ASN A 27 3.81 1.20 -13.19
N LYS A 28 3.84 0.84 -11.90
CA LYS A 28 5.00 0.09 -11.39
C LYS A 28 4.78 -1.36 -11.78
N GLU A 29 5.24 -1.69 -12.98
CA GLU A 29 5.27 -3.06 -13.49
C GLU A 29 5.94 -3.96 -12.44
N ILE A 30 5.22 -5.00 -12.03
CA ILE A 30 5.75 -6.10 -11.24
C ILE A 30 6.97 -6.62 -12.01
N PRO A 31 8.19 -6.63 -11.44
CA PRO A 31 9.33 -7.15 -12.16
C PRO A 31 9.04 -8.62 -12.48
N ALA A 32 8.98 -8.96 -13.77
CA ALA A 32 8.82 -10.33 -14.22
C ALA A 32 9.88 -11.21 -13.57
N THR A 33 9.42 -12.23 -12.84
CA THR A 33 10.23 -13.20 -12.14
C THR A 33 11.25 -13.79 -13.10
N LYS A 34 12.54 -13.52 -12.86
CA LYS A 34 13.62 -14.16 -13.61
C LYS A 34 13.65 -15.65 -13.23
N PHE A 35 13.03 -16.47 -14.08
CA PHE A 35 13.14 -17.90 -14.01
C PHE A 35 14.55 -18.29 -14.46
N GLY A 36 15.35 -18.82 -13.54
CA GLY A 36 16.62 -19.47 -13.85
C GLY A 36 17.83 -18.77 -13.24
N GLN A 37 18.18 -19.16 -12.03
CA GLN A 37 19.57 -19.12 -11.54
C GLN A 37 19.67 -19.90 -10.22
N SER A 38 20.00 -21.19 -10.29
CA SER A 38 20.56 -22.01 -9.19
C SER A 38 20.20 -21.47 -7.79
N VAL A 39 18.92 -21.59 -7.42
CA VAL A 39 18.27 -20.63 -6.52
C VAL A 39 18.38 -21.13 -5.08
N ALA A 40 19.19 -20.45 -4.28
CA ALA A 40 19.09 -20.57 -2.82
C ALA A 40 17.64 -20.25 -2.40
N PRO A 41 17.01 -21.04 -1.51
CA PRO A 41 15.61 -20.85 -1.17
C PRO A 41 15.34 -19.41 -0.72
N THR A 42 14.32 -18.78 -1.30
CA THR A 42 13.96 -17.39 -1.02
C THR A 42 12.71 -17.35 -0.15
N MET A 43 12.78 -16.61 0.95
CA MET A 43 11.66 -16.41 1.85
C MET A 43 11.23 -14.94 1.80
N THR A 44 10.01 -14.67 1.35
CA THR A 44 9.52 -13.29 1.21
C THR A 44 8.44 -13.00 2.24
N PHE A 45 8.61 -11.91 2.98
CA PHE A 45 7.65 -11.39 3.92
C PHE A 45 6.97 -10.16 3.32
N LEU A 46 5.66 -10.23 3.11
CA LEU A 46 4.83 -9.09 2.74
C LEU A 46 4.07 -8.64 3.98
N TYR A 47 4.36 -7.46 4.51
CA TYR A 47 3.76 -6.99 5.75
C TYR A 47 3.30 -5.55 5.68
N CYS A 48 2.31 -5.20 6.50
CA CYS A 48 1.78 -3.85 6.58
C CYS A 48 2.78 -2.89 7.27
N TYR A 49 3.34 -1.95 6.51
CA TYR A 49 4.29 -0.95 7.05
C TYR A 49 3.60 0.03 7.99
N SER A 50 2.41 0.52 7.61
CA SER A 50 1.64 1.48 8.43
C SER A 50 1.14 0.89 9.75
N CYS A 51 1.06 -0.44 9.84
CA CYS A 51 0.66 -1.17 11.05
C CYS A 51 1.82 -1.39 12.04
N GLY A 52 3.04 -0.98 11.70
CA GLY A 52 4.21 -1.13 12.58
C GLY A 52 4.79 -2.54 12.64
N TYR A 53 4.50 -3.42 11.67
CA TYR A 53 4.97 -4.82 11.70
C TYR A 53 6.44 -5.01 11.31
N ARG A 54 7.14 -3.92 10.98
CA ARG A 54 8.57 -3.94 10.69
C ARG A 54 9.39 -4.60 11.80
N LYS A 55 9.07 -4.30 13.06
CA LYS A 55 9.78 -4.91 14.19
C LYS A 55 9.59 -6.43 14.24
N ALA A 56 8.36 -6.92 14.05
CA ALA A 56 8.09 -8.35 14.00
C ALA A 56 8.86 -9.00 12.85
N PHE A 57 8.90 -8.38 11.67
CA PHE A 57 9.73 -8.84 10.55
C PHE A 57 11.21 -8.92 10.91
N GLU A 58 11.79 -7.87 11.50
CA GLU A 58 13.20 -7.86 11.93
C GLU A 58 13.50 -8.97 12.95
N ASP A 59 12.58 -9.24 13.89
CA ASP A 59 12.71 -10.35 14.83
C ASP A 59 12.77 -11.72 14.11
N TYR A 60 11.93 -11.95 13.09
CA TYR A 60 12.00 -13.18 12.27
C TYR A 60 13.29 -13.26 11.45
N VAL A 61 13.75 -12.16 10.87
CA VAL A 61 15.01 -12.13 10.10
C VAL A 61 16.19 -12.54 10.97
N ASN A 62 16.26 -12.05 12.20
CA ASN A 62 17.33 -12.42 13.14
C ASN A 62 17.31 -13.92 13.45
N ILE A 63 16.14 -14.44 13.82
CA ILE A 63 15.97 -15.86 14.19
C ILE A 63 16.25 -16.78 12.99
N LEU A 64 15.79 -16.40 11.79
CA LEU A 64 16.03 -17.17 10.57
C LEU A 64 17.48 -17.09 10.11
N GLY A 65 18.13 -15.93 10.25
CA GLY A 65 19.53 -15.75 9.89
C GLY A 65 20.48 -16.59 10.76
N GLU A 66 20.15 -16.79 12.03
CA GLU A 66 20.92 -17.66 12.93
C GLU A 66 20.76 -19.15 12.59
N LYS A 67 19.55 -19.58 12.20
CA LYS A 67 19.23 -21.01 11.99
C LYS A 67 19.42 -21.50 10.55
N TYR A 68 19.19 -20.63 9.56
CA TYR A 68 19.21 -20.98 8.13
C TYR A 68 19.98 -19.93 7.30
N PRO A 69 21.31 -19.84 7.43
CA PRO A 69 22.12 -18.85 6.72
C PRO A 69 22.08 -19.00 5.18
N GLN A 70 21.65 -20.16 4.69
CA GLN A 70 21.49 -20.45 3.26
C GLN A 70 20.22 -19.86 2.64
N ILE A 71 19.24 -19.40 3.45
CA ILE A 71 17.97 -18.86 2.96
C ILE A 71 18.08 -17.35 2.80
N GLN A 72 17.67 -16.83 1.65
CA GLN A 72 17.60 -15.38 1.43
C GLN A 72 16.26 -14.85 1.89
N VAL A 73 16.26 -14.05 2.96
CA VAL A 73 15.03 -13.41 3.48
C VAL A 73 14.85 -12.04 2.84
N HIS A 74 13.70 -11.82 2.20
CA HIS A 74 13.29 -10.54 1.61
C HIS A 74 12.06 -10.00 2.33
N GLY A 75 12.02 -8.69 2.54
CA GLY A 75 10.87 -8.00 3.13
C GLY A 75 10.35 -6.91 2.20
N ALA A 76 9.04 -6.86 1.99
CA ALA A 76 8.38 -5.82 1.21
C ALA A 76 7.04 -5.40 1.85
N ASN A 77 6.54 -4.22 1.44
CA ASN A 77 5.24 -3.74 1.90
C ASN A 77 4.14 -4.59 1.27
N TYR A 78 3.17 -5.01 2.09
CA TYR A 78 1.96 -5.60 1.58
C TYR A 78 1.06 -4.51 1.00
N ASP A 79 0.92 -4.50 -0.32
CA ASP A 79 -0.04 -3.64 -0.98
C ASP A 79 -1.44 -4.19 -0.73
N PRO A 80 -2.35 -3.43 -0.07
CA PRO A 80 -3.69 -3.91 0.26
C PRO A 80 -4.42 -4.31 -1.04
N PRO A 81 -4.73 -5.60 -1.26
CA PRO A 81 -5.44 -6.01 -2.45
C PRO A 81 -6.89 -5.55 -2.37
N GLY A 82 -7.43 -5.11 -3.51
CA GLY A 82 -8.84 -4.75 -3.66
C GLY A 82 -9.12 -3.25 -3.68
N MET A 83 -10.37 -2.89 -3.33
CA MET A 83 -10.91 -1.54 -3.51
C MET A 83 -10.29 -0.49 -2.56
N ASN A 84 -9.72 -0.91 -1.42
CA ASN A 84 -9.17 0.00 -0.40
C ASN A 84 -7.99 0.83 -0.93
N TYR A 85 -7.15 0.26 -1.80
CA TYR A 85 -6.08 1.00 -2.44
C TYR A 85 -6.62 2.16 -3.30
N TYR A 86 -7.60 1.86 -4.17
CA TYR A 86 -8.25 2.86 -5.02
C TYR A 86 -9.02 3.91 -4.19
N LEU A 87 -9.69 3.48 -3.12
CA LEU A 87 -10.37 4.40 -2.19
C LEU A 87 -9.38 5.32 -1.48
N SER A 88 -8.23 4.82 -1.04
CA SER A 88 -7.18 5.65 -0.44
C SER A 88 -6.66 6.71 -1.43
N LYS A 89 -6.40 6.32 -2.68
CA LYS A 89 -6.02 7.26 -3.75
C LYS A 89 -7.11 8.29 -4.06
N LEU A 90 -8.38 7.87 -4.06
CA LEU A 90 -9.52 8.76 -4.26
C LEU A 90 -9.66 9.77 -3.11
N ILE A 91 -9.51 9.31 -1.85
CA ILE A 91 -9.56 10.19 -0.68
C ILE A 91 -8.41 11.19 -0.72
N PHE A 92 -7.21 10.77 -1.11
CA PHE A 92 -6.08 11.67 -1.31
C PHE A 92 -6.40 12.76 -2.34
N ALA A 93 -6.96 12.39 -3.49
CA ALA A 93 -7.36 13.35 -4.51
C ALA A 93 -8.44 14.32 -4.01
N LEU A 94 -9.50 13.80 -3.36
CA LEU A 94 -10.57 14.62 -2.78
C LEU A 94 -10.04 15.59 -1.72
N LYS A 95 -9.14 15.14 -0.83
CA LYS A 95 -8.48 15.96 0.19
C LYS A 95 -7.81 17.17 -0.44
N ILE A 96 -7.01 16.97 -1.50
CA ILE A 96 -6.32 18.05 -2.21
C ILE A 96 -7.32 19.00 -2.88
N ILE A 97 -8.35 18.48 -3.55
CA ILE A 97 -9.38 19.30 -4.20
C ILE A 97 -10.10 20.19 -3.18
N ILE A 98 -10.47 19.64 -2.02
CA ILE A 98 -11.15 20.40 -0.96
C ILE A 98 -10.21 21.49 -0.41
N ILE A 99 -8.94 21.17 -0.12
CA ILE A 99 -7.96 22.15 0.39
C ILE A 99 -7.80 23.30 -0.61
N VAL A 100 -7.59 23.00 -1.90
CA VAL A 100 -7.47 24.02 -2.95
C VAL A 100 -8.73 24.88 -3.01
N SER A 101 -9.91 24.28 -2.95
CA SER A 101 -11.18 25.01 -2.98
C SER A 101 -11.34 25.98 -1.79
N VAL A 102 -10.97 25.54 -0.59
CA VAL A 102 -10.98 26.38 0.63
C VAL A 102 -10.01 27.56 0.51
N VAL A 103 -8.77 27.31 0.05
CA VAL A 103 -7.75 28.37 -0.09
C VAL A 103 -8.17 29.40 -1.14
N SER A 104 -8.65 28.94 -2.30
CA SER A 104 -9.11 29.78 -3.41
C SER A 104 -10.42 30.50 -3.13
N SER A 105 -11.11 30.20 -2.02
CA SER A 105 -12.45 30.75 -1.70
C SER A 105 -13.48 30.50 -2.80
N VAL A 106 -13.31 29.40 -3.53
CA VAL A 106 -14.24 28.97 -4.57
C VAL A 106 -15.08 27.85 -3.96
N SER A 107 -16.40 28.06 -3.95
CA SER A 107 -17.32 27.04 -3.46
C SER A 107 -17.64 26.04 -4.57
N PRO A 108 -17.29 24.76 -4.43
CA PRO A 108 -17.64 23.73 -5.42
C PRO A 108 -19.17 23.59 -5.56
N PHE A 109 -19.93 23.93 -4.50
CA PHE A 109 -21.39 23.94 -4.52
C PHE A 109 -21.95 24.95 -5.53
N THR A 110 -21.33 26.13 -5.65
CA THR A 110 -21.74 27.14 -6.64
C THR A 110 -21.51 26.65 -8.07
N CYS A 111 -20.45 25.86 -8.31
CA CYS A 111 -20.20 25.22 -9.61
C CYS A 111 -21.30 24.19 -9.96
N LEU A 112 -21.81 23.47 -8.94
CA LEU A 112 -22.90 22.51 -9.08
C LEU A 112 -24.30 23.17 -9.11
N GLY A 113 -24.40 24.49 -9.03
CA GLY A 113 -25.67 25.21 -8.99
C GLY A 113 -26.44 25.06 -7.67
N ILE A 114 -25.80 24.59 -6.61
CA ILE A 114 -26.39 24.37 -5.29
C ILE A 114 -26.01 25.53 -4.36
N ASN A 115 -26.94 25.97 -3.51
CA ASN A 115 -26.64 26.98 -2.49
C ASN A 115 -25.51 26.51 -1.57
N THR A 116 -24.55 27.39 -1.30
CA THR A 116 -23.40 27.07 -0.44
C THR A 116 -23.87 26.83 0.99
N PRO A 117 -23.58 25.65 1.59
CA PRO A 117 -23.97 25.35 2.96
C PRO A 117 -23.24 26.23 3.99
N GLY A 118 -23.89 26.50 5.14
CA GLY A 118 -23.30 27.31 6.21
C GLY A 118 -21.97 26.77 6.75
N TRP A 119 -21.83 25.45 6.88
CA TRP A 119 -20.58 24.82 7.30
C TRP A 119 -19.42 25.09 6.34
N TRP A 120 -19.68 25.20 5.02
CA TRP A 120 -18.65 25.53 4.04
C TRP A 120 -18.22 27.00 4.15
N ALA A 121 -19.16 27.90 4.45
CA ALA A 121 -18.82 29.30 4.74
C ALA A 121 -17.90 29.42 5.96
N HIS A 122 -18.11 28.61 7.00
CA HIS A 122 -17.22 28.56 8.17
C HIS A 122 -15.81 28.05 7.86
N LEU A 123 -15.67 27.11 6.91
CA LEU A 123 -14.35 26.66 6.45
C LEU A 123 -13.60 27.78 5.70
N GLN A 124 -14.32 28.55 4.89
CA GLN A 124 -13.73 29.67 4.14
C GLN A 124 -13.36 30.87 5.03
N SER A 125 -14.10 31.11 6.11
CA SER A 125 -13.75 32.17 7.06
C SER A 125 -12.49 31.84 7.88
N ASN A 126 -12.22 30.55 8.12
CA ASN A 126 -11.07 30.06 8.90
C ASN A 126 -10.14 29.16 8.08
N LYS A 127 -9.61 29.68 6.97
CA LYS A 127 -8.87 28.90 5.95
C LYS A 127 -7.73 28.04 6.52
N ILE A 128 -6.87 28.62 7.36
CA ILE A 128 -5.70 27.90 7.91
C ILE A 128 -6.13 26.74 8.78
N TYR A 129 -7.06 26.98 9.71
CA TYR A 129 -7.60 25.95 10.58
C TYR A 129 -8.32 24.85 9.78
N ALA A 130 -9.16 25.24 8.81
CA ALA A 130 -9.86 24.32 7.92
C ALA A 130 -8.87 23.43 7.14
N CYS A 131 -7.84 24.01 6.54
CA CYS A 131 -6.84 23.25 5.78
C CYS A 131 -6.07 22.26 6.66
N MET A 132 -5.66 22.67 7.87
CA MET A 132 -5.00 21.77 8.82
C MET A 132 -5.93 20.62 9.21
N MET A 133 -7.18 20.92 9.56
CA MET A 133 -8.17 19.91 9.94
C MET A 133 -8.42 18.90 8.80
N ILE A 134 -8.64 19.38 7.58
CA ILE A 134 -8.87 18.53 6.39
C ILE A 134 -7.63 17.66 6.11
N PHE A 135 -6.43 18.22 6.23
CA PHE A 135 -5.19 17.48 6.02
C PHE A 135 -5.02 16.35 7.03
N PHE A 136 -5.18 16.63 8.33
CA PHE A 136 -5.03 15.62 9.37
C PHE A 136 -6.13 14.56 9.32
N LEU A 137 -7.39 14.95 9.14
CA LEU A 137 -8.50 13.99 9.02
C LEU A 137 -8.37 13.13 7.76
N GLY A 138 -7.99 13.74 6.63
CA GLY A 138 -7.73 13.01 5.39
C GLY A 138 -6.61 11.98 5.57
N ASN A 139 -5.48 12.37 6.15
CA ASN A 139 -4.38 11.45 6.44
C ASN A 139 -4.78 10.35 7.43
N MET A 140 -5.63 10.66 8.42
CA MET A 140 -6.15 9.66 9.35
C MET A 140 -6.98 8.60 8.61
N ILE A 141 -7.91 9.03 7.74
CA ILE A 141 -8.76 8.11 6.97
C ILE A 141 -7.93 7.31 5.95
N GLU A 142 -7.01 7.96 5.22
CA GLU A 142 -6.06 7.29 4.32
C GLU A 142 -5.23 6.24 5.07
N GLY A 143 -4.75 6.58 6.27
CA GLY A 143 -4.01 5.68 7.14
C GLY A 143 -4.82 4.45 7.55
N GLN A 144 -6.12 4.63 7.87
CA GLN A 144 -7.01 3.50 8.18
C GLN A 144 -7.22 2.58 6.96
N LEU A 145 -7.35 3.14 5.76
CA LEU A 145 -7.56 2.36 4.54
C LEU A 145 -6.33 1.56 4.10
N ILE A 146 -5.13 2.10 4.33
CA ILE A 146 -3.87 1.43 3.98
C ILE A 146 -3.46 0.40 5.05
N SER A 147 -3.96 0.53 6.28
CA SER A 147 -3.63 -0.35 7.40
C SER A 147 -4.35 -1.70 7.30
N SER A 148 -3.93 -2.51 6.35
CA SER A 148 -4.47 -3.84 6.06
C SER A 148 -4.30 -4.86 7.18
N GLY A 149 -3.34 -4.64 8.09
CA GLY A 149 -3.00 -5.61 9.13
C GLY A 149 -2.41 -6.92 8.56
N ALA A 150 -1.95 -6.91 7.30
CA ALA A 150 -1.41 -8.07 6.64
C ALA A 150 -0.01 -8.44 7.16
N PHE A 151 0.24 -9.74 7.25
CA PHE A 151 1.56 -10.31 7.48
C PHE A 151 1.56 -11.68 6.79
N GLU A 152 2.05 -11.66 5.55
CA GLU A 152 2.03 -12.79 4.64
C GLU A 152 3.46 -13.26 4.41
N ILE A 153 3.64 -14.57 4.34
CA ILE A 153 4.95 -15.19 4.16
C ILE A 153 4.84 -16.14 2.99
N THR A 154 5.77 -16.02 2.06
CA THR A 154 5.96 -16.96 0.95
C THR A 154 7.34 -17.58 1.01
N LEU A 155 7.45 -18.83 0.56
CA LEU A 155 8.71 -19.55 0.42
C LEU A 155 8.79 -20.05 -1.03
N ASN A 156 9.79 -19.61 -1.78
CA ASN A 156 9.91 -19.84 -3.22
C ASN A 156 8.61 -19.52 -3.98
N ASP A 157 8.04 -18.34 -3.71
CA ASP A 157 6.76 -17.85 -4.26
C ASP A 157 5.50 -18.67 -3.89
N VAL A 158 5.61 -19.68 -3.02
CA VAL A 158 4.47 -20.44 -2.49
C VAL A 158 4.01 -19.81 -1.16
N PRO A 159 2.73 -19.45 -1.00
CA PRO A 159 2.22 -18.90 0.27
C PRO A 159 2.23 -19.96 1.37
N VAL A 160 2.93 -19.66 2.46
CA VAL A 160 3.07 -20.56 3.62
C VAL A 160 2.32 -20.06 4.85
N TRP A 161 2.16 -18.74 4.99
CA TRP A 161 1.41 -18.16 6.10
C TRP A 161 0.68 -16.90 5.68
N SER A 162 -0.53 -16.74 6.24
CA SER A 162 -1.34 -15.54 6.10
C SER A 162 -1.90 -15.13 7.44
N LYS A 163 -1.50 -13.96 7.96
CA LYS A 163 -2.10 -13.43 9.19
C LYS A 163 -3.56 -13.04 9.00
N ILE A 164 -3.94 -12.58 7.80
CA ILE A 164 -5.34 -12.21 7.53
C ILE A 164 -6.24 -13.45 7.65
N GLN A 165 -5.79 -14.60 7.13
CA GLN A 165 -6.56 -15.83 7.19
C GLN A 165 -6.52 -16.50 8.57
N THR A 166 -5.35 -16.51 9.21
CA THR A 166 -5.15 -17.21 10.49
C THR A 166 -5.51 -16.36 11.72
N GLY A 167 -5.62 -15.05 11.57
CA GLY A 167 -5.87 -14.09 12.65
C GLY A 167 -4.69 -13.86 13.61
N ARG A 168 -3.54 -14.51 13.40
CA ARG A 168 -2.39 -14.47 14.32
C ARG A 168 -1.05 -14.51 13.61
N PHE A 169 0.00 -14.09 14.31
CA PHE A 169 1.37 -14.27 13.85
C PHE A 169 1.77 -15.76 13.93
N PRO A 170 2.61 -16.25 13.01
CA PRO A 170 3.12 -17.62 13.05
C PRO A 170 4.06 -17.80 14.23
N ALA A 171 3.93 -18.91 14.95
CA ALA A 171 4.97 -19.29 15.91
C ALA A 171 6.25 -19.65 15.15
N PRO A 172 7.46 -19.26 15.62
CA PRO A 172 8.71 -19.56 14.94
C PRO A 172 8.89 -21.06 14.61
N GLU A 173 8.41 -21.94 15.50
CA GLU A 173 8.49 -23.39 15.34
C GLU A 173 7.73 -23.88 14.10
N VAL A 174 6.60 -23.24 13.77
CA VAL A 174 5.81 -23.58 12.58
C VAL A 174 6.57 -23.21 11.31
N LEU A 175 7.22 -22.05 11.29
CA LEU A 175 8.04 -21.63 10.15
C LEU A 175 9.23 -22.58 9.96
N PHE A 176 9.89 -22.97 11.05
CA PHE A 176 10.99 -23.91 11.00
C PHE A 176 10.58 -25.25 10.40
N GLN A 177 9.45 -25.82 10.83
CA GLN A 177 8.95 -27.07 10.27
C GLN A 177 8.68 -26.96 8.76
N ILE A 178 8.10 -25.85 8.31
CA ILE A 178 7.82 -25.62 6.88
C ILE A 178 9.13 -25.54 6.09
N ILE A 179 10.12 -24.80 6.61
CA ILE A 179 11.44 -24.66 6.00
C ILE A 179 12.15 -26.02 5.94
N ASP A 180 12.20 -26.76 7.05
CA ASP A 180 12.86 -28.05 7.14
C ASP A 180 12.27 -29.05 6.13
N ASN A 181 10.94 -29.07 6.00
CA ASN A 181 10.27 -29.89 4.99
C ASN A 181 10.70 -29.50 3.57
N GLN A 182 10.71 -28.20 3.24
CA GLN A 182 11.07 -27.72 1.90
C GLN A 182 12.55 -27.94 1.55
N LEU A 183 13.46 -27.80 2.52
CA LEU A 183 14.89 -28.11 2.35
C LEU A 183 15.09 -29.61 2.08
N GLN A 184 14.43 -30.49 2.84
CA GLN A 184 14.49 -31.94 2.61
C GLN A 184 13.94 -32.34 1.22
N PHE A 185 12.87 -31.69 0.75
CA PHE A 185 12.37 -31.94 -0.61
C PHE A 185 13.37 -31.50 -1.68
N SER A 186 14.04 -30.37 -1.47
CA SER A 186 15.02 -29.84 -2.43
C SER A 186 16.27 -30.74 -2.52
N GLU A 187 16.76 -31.27 -1.39
CA GLU A 187 17.87 -32.22 -1.35
C GLU A 187 17.52 -33.55 -2.06
N LYS A 188 16.35 -34.12 -1.77
CA LYS A 188 15.89 -35.39 -2.40
C LYS A 188 15.73 -35.30 -3.91
N VAL A 189 15.39 -34.12 -4.44
CA VAL A 189 15.27 -33.91 -5.89
C VAL A 189 16.65 -33.85 -6.57
N GLN A 190 17.68 -33.32 -5.88
CA GLN A 190 19.04 -33.30 -6.42
C GLN A 190 19.73 -34.68 -6.43
N GLU A 191 19.40 -35.56 -5.47
CA GLU A 191 19.98 -36.92 -5.41
C GLU A 191 19.44 -37.90 -6.46
N ASN A 192 18.41 -37.55 -7.25
CA ASN A 192 17.89 -38.42 -8.31
C ASN A 192 18.24 -37.93 -9.72
N PRO A 193 19.48 -38.15 -10.22
CA PRO A 193 19.87 -37.82 -11.58
C PRO A 193 19.33 -38.79 -12.66
N ASP A 194 18.54 -39.81 -12.33
CA ASP A 194 18.19 -40.90 -13.26
C ASP A 194 16.94 -40.67 -14.14
N PHE A 195 16.65 -39.42 -14.53
CA PHE A 195 15.64 -39.10 -15.55
C PHE A 195 16.21 -38.81 -16.95
N VAL A 196 17.38 -39.37 -17.26
CA VAL A 196 17.82 -39.55 -18.66
C VAL A 196 18.39 -40.96 -18.84
N LYS A 197 17.53 -41.89 -19.25
CA LYS A 197 17.93 -42.99 -20.11
C LYS A 197 16.84 -43.29 -21.11
#